data_AF-A0A837G8Q9-F1
#
_entry.id   AF-A0A837G8Q9-F1
#
_cell.length_a   1.000
_cell.length_b   1.000
_cell.length_c   1.000
_cell.angle_alpha   90.00
_cell.angle_beta   90.00
_cell.angle_gamma   90.00
#
_symmetry.space_group_name_H-M   'P 1'
#
loop_
_entity.id
_entity.type
_entity.pdbx_description
1 polymer ?
#
loop_
_entity_poly.entity_id
_entity_poly.type
_entity_poly.pdbx_seq_one_letter_code
_entity_poly.pdbx_strand_id
1 'polypeptide(L)'
;MYRVVRRGIAALLLSGLQMSVFAKEAVSSLDEMFVYQEEIGGPYVDEWFVSGNLNQLNNIHVHREGKSGSFEATIELDCRSSTLAIQGTGLLYTSIVLTRAETAEYFSKKLTQALIKTLCTP
;
A
#
# COMPACT_ATOMS: atom_id res chain seq x y z
N MET A 1 41.23 -20.97 -58.56
CA MET A 1 40.65 -22.34 -58.47
C MET A 1 40.34 -22.64 -57.01
N TYR A 2 39.07 -23.02 -56.73
CA TYR A 2 38.45 -23.57 -55.50
C TYR A 2 38.52 -22.74 -54.19
N ARG A 3 37.46 -21.99 -53.85
CA ARG A 3 36.33 -22.36 -52.95
C ARG A 3 36.75 -22.86 -51.56
N VAL A 4 36.53 -22.05 -50.53
CA VAL A 4 35.84 -22.50 -49.29
C VAL A 4 35.00 -21.35 -48.74
N VAL A 5 33.68 -21.56 -48.75
CA VAL A 5 32.69 -20.80 -47.98
C VAL A 5 32.74 -21.31 -46.55
N ARG A 6 32.79 -20.43 -45.55
CA ARG A 6 32.20 -20.76 -44.25
C ARG A 6 31.65 -19.50 -43.57
N ARG A 7 30.32 -19.44 -43.59
CA ARG A 7 29.46 -18.55 -42.81
C ARG A 7 29.69 -18.80 -41.32
N GLY A 8 29.69 -17.73 -40.54
CA GLY A 8 29.65 -17.78 -39.08
C GLY A 8 29.20 -16.43 -38.54
N ILE A 9 27.91 -16.12 -38.67
CA ILE A 9 27.28 -14.98 -37.98
C ILE A 9 27.17 -15.40 -36.51
N ALA A 10 28.07 -14.89 -35.66
CA ALA A 10 27.94 -15.01 -34.22
C ALA A 10 27.02 -13.89 -33.71
N ALA A 11 25.70 -14.12 -33.81
CA ALA A 11 24.71 -13.33 -33.11
C ALA A 11 24.54 -13.92 -31.68
N LEU A 12 25.36 -13.46 -30.74
CA LEU A 12 25.13 -13.70 -29.32
C LEU A 12 24.08 -12.69 -28.86
N LEU A 13 22.82 -13.16 -28.86
CA LEU A 13 21.69 -12.53 -28.18
C LEU A 13 22.07 -12.36 -26.70
N LEU A 14 22.38 -11.12 -26.31
CA LEU A 14 22.41 -10.71 -24.91
C LEU A 14 21.00 -10.90 -24.36
N SER A 15 20.83 -12.04 -23.70
CA SER A 15 19.67 -12.39 -22.90
C SER A 15 19.57 -11.30 -21.84
N GLY A 16 18.59 -10.41 -22.00
CA GLY A 16 18.19 -9.53 -20.91
C GLY A 16 17.83 -10.40 -19.73
N LEU A 17 18.61 -10.32 -18.65
CA LEU A 17 18.12 -10.73 -17.35
C LEU A 17 16.92 -9.82 -17.05
N GLN A 18 15.73 -10.30 -17.41
CA GLN A 18 14.52 -9.87 -16.72
C GLN A 18 14.70 -10.36 -15.29
N MET A 19 15.26 -9.51 -14.44
CA MET A 19 15.08 -9.67 -13.01
C MET A 19 13.59 -9.54 -12.78
N SER A 20 12.92 -10.68 -12.60
CA SER A 20 11.66 -10.72 -11.91
C SER A 20 11.93 -10.14 -10.53
N VAL A 21 11.61 -8.86 -10.36
CA VAL A 21 11.32 -8.32 -9.04
C VAL A 21 10.09 -9.08 -8.60
N PHE A 22 10.32 -10.24 -7.98
CA PHE A 22 9.31 -10.88 -7.17
C PHE A 22 8.99 -9.88 -6.08
N ALA A 23 7.88 -9.17 -6.26
CA ALA A 23 7.19 -8.51 -5.17
C ALA A 23 7.16 -9.53 -4.03
N LYS A 24 7.74 -9.14 -2.90
CA LYS A 24 7.67 -9.92 -1.68
C LYS A 24 6.18 -10.06 -1.38
N GLU A 25 5.63 -11.25 -1.61
CA GLU A 25 4.31 -11.62 -1.12
C GLU A 25 4.41 -11.53 0.41
N ALA A 26 4.06 -10.36 0.93
CA ALA A 26 3.76 -10.20 2.33
C ALA A 26 2.48 -11.02 2.54
N VAL A 27 2.68 -12.22 3.08
CA VAL A 27 1.60 -13.01 3.69
C VAL A 27 1.10 -12.18 4.87
N SER A 28 0.17 -11.26 4.63
CA SER A 28 -0.65 -10.68 5.69
C SER A 28 -1.80 -11.64 5.93
N SER A 29 -1.71 -12.39 7.02
CA SER A 29 -2.69 -13.41 7.40
C SER A 29 -3.96 -12.81 8.04
N LEU A 30 -4.43 -11.68 7.53
CA LEU A 30 -5.64 -10.99 7.96
C LEU A 30 -6.35 -10.48 6.70
N ASP A 31 -7.68 -10.55 6.66
CA ASP A 31 -8.53 -10.04 5.58
C ASP A 31 -8.38 -8.51 5.45
N GLU A 32 -7.26 -8.07 4.90
CA GLU A 32 -6.93 -6.68 4.65
C GLU A 32 -7.41 -6.28 3.25
N MET A 33 -8.15 -5.18 3.20
CA MET A 33 -8.64 -4.59 1.97
C MET A 33 -7.74 -3.42 1.59
N PHE A 34 -7.19 -3.45 0.38
CA PHE A 34 -6.47 -2.31 -0.19
C PHE A 34 -7.40 -1.11 -0.40
N VAL A 35 -6.92 0.08 -0.04
CA VAL A 35 -7.70 1.33 -0.12
C VAL A 35 -7.08 2.30 -1.12
N TYR A 36 -5.80 2.59 -0.97
CA TYR A 36 -5.17 3.72 -1.62
C TYR A 36 -3.65 3.54 -1.68
N GLN A 37 -3.04 4.02 -2.77
CA GLN A 37 -1.59 4.15 -2.90
C GLN A 37 -1.23 5.63 -3.00
N GLU A 38 -0.35 6.08 -2.13
CA GLU A 38 0.17 7.45 -2.10
C GLU A 38 1.58 7.50 -2.70
N GLU A 39 1.79 8.39 -3.66
CA GLU A 39 3.12 8.65 -4.22
C GLU A 39 3.90 9.57 -3.28
N ILE A 40 5.02 9.10 -2.75
CA ILE A 40 5.87 9.86 -1.82
C ILE A 40 6.94 10.65 -2.59
N GLY A 41 7.29 10.19 -3.79
CA GLY A 41 8.19 10.85 -4.72
C GLY A 41 9.14 9.87 -5.39
N GLY A 42 9.45 10.12 -6.67
CA GLY A 42 10.23 9.17 -7.47
C GLY A 42 9.48 7.83 -7.61
N PRO A 43 10.16 6.67 -7.51
CA PRO A 43 9.51 5.36 -7.59
C PRO A 43 8.90 4.91 -6.26
N TYR A 44 8.87 5.75 -5.23
CA TYR A 44 8.47 5.36 -3.88
C TYR A 44 7.00 5.64 -3.61
N VAL A 45 6.35 4.64 -3.02
CA VAL A 45 4.93 4.67 -2.68
C VAL A 45 4.69 4.19 -1.26
N ASP A 46 3.58 4.64 -0.70
CA ASP A 46 2.97 4.06 0.49
C ASP A 46 1.62 3.46 0.11
N GLU A 47 1.36 2.25 0.55
CA GLU A 47 0.11 1.53 0.35
C GLU A 47 -0.68 1.52 1.64
N TRP A 48 -1.99 1.76 1.52
CA TRP A 48 -2.91 1.86 2.64
C TRP A 48 -3.96 0.77 2.55
N PHE A 49 -4.15 0.09 3.67
CA PHE A 49 -5.03 -1.06 3.85
C PHE A 49 -5.97 -0.84 5.02
N VAL A 50 -7.09 -1.57 5.02
CA VAL A 50 -8.03 -1.61 6.14
C VAL A 50 -8.41 -3.03 6.50
N SER A 51 -8.60 -3.28 7.80
CA SER A 51 -9.08 -4.55 8.34
C SER A 51 -10.05 -4.33 9.50
N GLY A 52 -10.63 -5.41 10.02
CA GLY A 52 -11.63 -5.38 11.08
C GLY A 52 -13.00 -5.83 10.58
N ASN A 53 -14.07 -5.44 11.27
CA ASN A 53 -15.42 -5.80 10.86
C ASN A 53 -15.98 -4.79 9.86
N LEU A 54 -15.61 -4.95 8.58
CA LEU A 54 -15.97 -4.03 7.50
C LEU A 54 -17.49 -4.01 7.22
N ASN A 55 -18.21 -5.10 7.49
CA ASN A 55 -19.67 -5.17 7.28
C ASN A 55 -20.45 -4.30 8.27
N GLN A 56 -19.97 -4.20 9.51
CA GLN A 56 -20.58 -3.37 10.56
C GLN A 56 -19.86 -2.03 10.75
N LEU A 57 -18.77 -1.80 10.01
CA LEU A 57 -17.88 -0.65 10.16
C LEU A 57 -17.44 -0.42 11.62
N ASN A 58 -17.16 -1.51 12.32
CA ASN A 58 -16.74 -1.50 13.72
C ASN A 58 -15.29 -1.97 13.86
N ASN A 59 -14.52 -1.31 14.73
CA ASN A 59 -13.09 -1.55 14.96
C ASN A 59 -12.32 -1.59 13.64
N ILE A 60 -12.43 -0.53 12.85
CA ILE A 60 -11.75 -0.45 11.55
C ILE A 60 -10.31 -0.04 11.79
N HIS A 61 -9.40 -0.95 11.49
CA HIS A 61 -7.97 -0.72 11.58
C HIS A 61 -7.47 -0.24 10.22
N VAL A 62 -6.75 0.87 10.21
CA VAL A 62 -6.06 1.41 9.04
C VAL A 62 -4.58 1.11 9.21
N HIS A 63 -4.00 0.53 8.17
CA HIS A 63 -2.60 0.14 8.13
C HIS A 63 -1.92 0.75 6.90
N ARG A 64 -0.68 1.20 7.06
CA ARG A 64 0.15 1.67 5.96
C ARG A 64 1.44 0.87 5.92
N GLU A 65 1.84 0.48 4.72
CA GLU A 65 3.18 -0.06 4.44
C GLU A 65 3.83 0.74 3.31
N GLY A 66 5.16 0.74 3.26
CA GLY A 66 5.90 1.40 2.16
C GLY A 66 7.08 2.25 2.61
N LYS A 67 7.42 3.25 1.80
CA LYS A 67 8.64 4.04 1.97
C LYS A 67 8.64 4.85 3.26
N SER A 68 7.50 5.39 3.68
CA SER A 68 7.40 6.18 4.91
C SER A 68 7.33 5.30 6.16
N GLY A 69 7.40 3.98 6.00
CA GLY A 69 7.37 2.93 7.03
C GLY A 69 5.98 2.65 7.58
N SER A 70 5.90 1.68 8.49
CA SER A 70 4.62 1.18 8.99
C SER A 70 3.88 2.24 9.81
N PHE A 71 2.57 2.29 9.64
CA PHE A 71 1.66 3.09 10.47
C PHE A 71 0.37 2.31 10.70
N GLU A 72 -0.16 2.39 11.91
CA GLU A 72 -1.39 1.73 12.32
C GLU A 72 -2.26 2.69 13.13
N ALA A 73 -3.56 2.69 12.88
CA ALA A 73 -4.53 3.46 13.64
C ALA A 73 -5.92 2.80 13.60
N THR A 74 -6.77 3.10 14.56
CA THR A 74 -8.19 2.72 14.51
C THR A 74 -9.05 3.93 14.17
N ILE A 75 -10.06 3.73 13.33
CA ILE A 75 -10.98 4.77 12.90
C ILE A 75 -12.43 4.38 13.15
N GLU A 76 -13.28 5.40 13.24
CA GLU A 76 -14.72 5.31 13.15
C GLU A 76 -15.19 6.06 11.91
N LEU A 77 -16.18 5.49 11.22
CA LEU A 77 -16.68 6.02 9.97
C LEU A 77 -18.20 6.17 10.05
N ASP A 78 -18.71 7.36 9.74
CA ASP A 78 -20.14 7.58 9.54
C ASP A 78 -20.41 7.82 8.05
N CYS A 79 -20.91 6.78 7.39
CA CYS A 79 -21.25 6.82 5.96
C CYS A 79 -22.43 7.72 5.61
N ARG A 80 -23.29 8.08 6.57
CA ARG A 80 -24.40 9.01 6.31
C ARG A 80 -23.88 10.43 6.16
N SER A 81 -22.93 10.82 7.01
CA SER A 81 -22.31 12.15 6.98
C SER A 81 -21.02 12.20 6.16
N SER A 82 -20.53 11.05 5.66
CA SER A 82 -19.21 10.91 5.02
C SER A 82 -18.09 11.45 5.93
N THR A 83 -18.14 11.12 7.21
CA THR A 83 -17.14 11.58 8.18
C THR A 83 -16.30 10.42 8.71
N LEU A 84 -15.05 10.74 9.04
CA LEU A 84 -14.07 9.84 9.62
C LEU A 84 -13.54 10.46 10.91
N ALA A 85 -13.46 9.67 11.97
CA ALA A 85 -12.88 10.07 13.24
C ALA A 85 -11.79 9.06 13.67
N ILE A 86 -10.65 9.58 14.14
CA ILE A 86 -9.60 8.73 14.72
C ILE A 86 -10.02 8.28 16.12
N GLN A 87 -9.89 6.99 16.39
CA GLN A 87 -10.10 6.40 17.71
C GLN A 87 -8.76 6.17 18.40
N GLY A 88 -8.56 6.81 19.56
CA GLY A 88 -7.38 6.59 20.39
C GLY A 88 -6.05 7.05 19.78
N THR A 89 -5.01 6.27 20.03
CA THR A 89 -3.61 6.50 19.62
C THR A 89 -3.27 5.70 18.36
N GLY A 90 -2.36 6.22 17.55
CA GLY A 90 -1.72 5.49 16.46
C GLY A 90 -0.38 4.88 16.87
N LEU A 91 0.16 4.01 16.01
CA LEU A 91 1.48 3.41 16.16
C LEU A 91 2.27 3.60 14.87
N LEU A 92 3.43 4.25 14.96
CA LEU A 92 4.34 4.49 13.85
C LEU A 92 5.61 3.65 14.01
N TYR A 93 6.12 3.08 12.91
CA TYR A 93 7.29 2.19 12.90
C TYR A 93 7.20 1.08 13.96
N THR A 94 6.00 0.53 14.14
CA THR A 94 5.63 -0.52 15.11
C THR A 94 5.95 -0.23 16.59
N SER A 95 6.44 0.96 16.95
CA SER A 95 7.02 1.22 18.27
C SER A 95 6.79 2.63 18.82
N ILE A 96 6.52 3.61 17.95
CA ILE A 96 6.27 5.00 18.36
C ILE A 96 4.77 5.19 18.53
N VAL A 97 4.32 5.31 19.78
CA VAL A 97 2.92 5.61 20.09
C VAL A 97 2.66 7.09 19.85
N LEU A 98 1.66 7.39 19.01
CA LEU A 98 1.23 8.74 18.68
C LEU A 98 -0.01 9.13 19.49
N THR A 99 -0.11 10.38 19.92
CA THR A 99 -1.37 10.93 20.41
C THR A 99 -2.45 10.93 19.32
N ARG A 100 -3.72 11.07 19.70
CA ARG A 100 -4.82 11.20 18.75
C ARG A 100 -4.61 12.34 17.75
N ALA A 101 -4.07 13.47 18.21
CA ALA A 101 -3.84 14.64 17.38
C ALA A 101 -2.74 14.37 16.34
N GLU A 102 -1.59 13.83 16.78
CA GLU A 102 -0.50 13.44 15.88
C GLU A 102 -0.94 12.36 14.89
N THR A 103 -1.74 11.39 15.34
CA THR A 103 -2.30 10.34 14.47
C THR A 103 -3.14 10.94 13.34
N ALA A 104 -3.92 11.98 13.62
CA ALA A 104 -4.75 12.64 12.61
C ALA A 104 -3.92 13.34 11.52
N GLU A 105 -2.67 13.74 11.80
CA GLU A 105 -1.79 14.38 10.80
C GLU A 105 -1.39 13.42 9.67
N TYR A 106 -1.42 12.10 9.93
CA TYR A 106 -1.15 11.07 8.92
C TYR A 106 -2.35 10.81 8.00
N PHE A 107 -3.54 11.33 8.32
CA PHE A 107 -4.72 11.17 7.50
C PHE A 107 -4.85 12.31 6.49
N SER A 108 -4.19 12.14 5.34
CA SER A 108 -4.33 13.09 4.24
C SER A 108 -5.78 13.17 3.74
N LYS A 109 -6.13 14.29 3.10
CA LYS A 109 -7.46 14.46 2.50
C LYS A 109 -7.76 13.35 1.46
N LYS A 110 -6.75 12.95 0.68
CA LYS A 110 -6.89 11.90 -0.35
C LYS A 110 -7.15 10.54 0.29
N LEU A 111 -6.38 10.19 1.32
CA LEU A 111 -6.59 8.95 2.08
C LEU A 111 -7.99 8.92 2.69
N THR A 112 -8.40 10.01 3.36
CA THR A 112 -9.72 10.11 3.99
C THR A 112 -10.85 9.89 2.97
N GLN A 113 -10.74 10.52 1.80
CA GLN A 113 -11.71 10.34 0.72
C GLN A 113 -11.71 8.91 0.18
N ALA A 114 -10.53 8.29 0.03
CA ALA A 114 -10.43 6.92 -0.42
C ALA A 114 -11.04 5.94 0.59
N LEU A 115 -10.78 6.12 1.89
CA LEU A 115 -11.38 5.33 2.96
C LEU A 115 -12.91 5.40 2.94
N ILE A 116 -13.48 6.61 2.90
CA ILE A 116 -14.93 6.81 2.80
C ILE A 116 -15.46 6.13 1.53
N LYS A 117 -14.81 6.38 0.38
CA LYS A 117 -15.26 5.82 -0.90
C LYS A 117 -15.23 4.29 -0.89
N THR A 118 -14.22 3.68 -0.28
CA THR A 118 -14.08 2.22 -0.25
C THR A 118 -15.07 1.58 0.73
N LEU A 119 -15.22 2.16 1.92
CA LEU A 119 -15.99 1.56 3.01
C LEU A 119 -17.48 1.93 3.04
N CYS A 120 -17.86 3.05 2.41
CA CYS A 120 -19.26 3.51 2.38
C CYS A 120 -19.98 3.23 1.05
N THR A 121 -19.36 2.47 0.14
CA THR A 121 -20.05 2.03 -1.09
C THR A 121 -21.15 1.02 -0.75
N PRO A 122 -22.35 1.13 -1.34
CA PRO A 122 -23.44 0.16 -1.16
C PRO A 122 -23.13 -1.23 -1.73
#